data_AF-T0QLN9-F1
#
_entry.id   AF-T0QLN9-F1
#
_cell.length_a   1.000
_cell.length_b   1.000
_cell.length_c   1.000
_cell.angle_alpha   90.00
_cell.angle_beta   90.00
_cell.angle_gamma   90.00
#
_symmetry.space_group_name_H-M   'P 1'
#
loop_
_entity.id
_entity.type
_entity.pdbx_description
1 polymer ?
#
loop_
_entity_poly.entity_id
_entity_poly.type
_entity_poly.pdbx_seq_one_letter_code
_entity_poly.pdbx_strand_id
1 'polypeptide(L)'
;MNPTSRALLTTVSMYWKGFDLDSKRVMLDAQGGSMQEQKEASLKSRKALAEHTKRFRKLASEPEKAASLPGLLKAYQEEIDTLTKRAKFSDNAFFTLYKALYEAPDPVPALEAALEASAVVAKPGGDADIESLRKEIEAYEVEFAMLKNQDITIRNLEAKIAGFTETLESMVEEQVNERCRDVEYNANLREDEMAAMAAHLTKSMEQARQERDDALAQLDRLRSDVLHAKQRNEQLQQVHAKEMASWVLESDRLRALQLENQLLKDRVQSPGLDPHEPLESQRAMEWELKLAQREAQITQLTRDLQTAEARTPTLEADLAAALADVSALTTEVAHLLHRPTIAAYEDLLAQVTSSAAAPDGMLETLKAEHALDVASLDGVIATQQAKLAECAATIRQLEDAAMEEPSAPLLQDVLASSSTEGSDLKLVSILRTQRDRLRDRLKESDRELHKETEKMRHITNRLAQLEAENVDLVQKLRYLSTANTNSNSNNGDLEEAAPSTKYARLYEEKMSPFAQFKQLESQSRFAKLNTIDKILLTSARMLLSHPVTRLFMLLYLLFLHTLVALTIYMAMHMCDVSNDS
;
A
#
# COMPACT_ATOMS: atom_id res chain seq x y z
N MET A 1 -43.01 -66.13 51.91
CA MET A 1 -42.33 -64.88 52.33
C MET A 1 -42.66 -64.60 53.79
N ASN A 2 -41.65 -64.47 54.66
CA ASN A 2 -41.83 -64.25 56.10
C ASN A 2 -42.47 -62.86 56.37
N PRO A 3 -43.45 -62.72 57.28
CA PRO A 3 -44.05 -61.42 57.63
C PRO A 3 -43.03 -60.33 58.00
N THR A 4 -41.92 -60.68 58.65
CA THR A 4 -40.83 -59.74 58.99
C THR A 4 -40.15 -59.17 57.74
N SER A 5 -39.85 -60.03 56.76
CA SER A 5 -39.27 -59.63 55.47
C SER A 5 -40.21 -58.74 54.66
N ARG A 6 -41.52 -59.01 54.72
CA ARG A 6 -42.53 -58.19 54.04
C ARG A 6 -42.64 -56.79 54.68
N ALA A 7 -42.60 -56.70 56.00
CA ALA A 7 -42.61 -55.43 56.72
C ALA A 7 -41.37 -54.59 56.38
N LEU A 8 -40.18 -55.20 56.42
CA LEU A 8 -38.91 -54.58 56.05
C LEU A 8 -38.95 -54.01 54.63
N LEU A 9 -39.38 -54.81 53.65
CA LEU A 9 -39.53 -54.38 52.26
C LEU A 9 -40.52 -53.22 52.09
N THR A 10 -41.59 -53.23 52.87
CA THR A 10 -42.59 -52.16 52.82
C THR A 10 -42.01 -50.86 53.36
N THR A 11 -41.35 -50.91 54.51
CA THR A 11 -40.71 -49.74 55.13
C THR A 11 -39.63 -49.14 54.24
N VAL A 12 -38.72 -49.97 53.72
CA VAL A 12 -37.66 -49.54 52.80
C VAL A 12 -38.27 -48.98 51.51
N SER A 13 -39.22 -49.69 50.89
CA SER A 13 -39.86 -49.21 49.65
C SER A 13 -40.61 -47.89 49.84
N MET A 14 -41.33 -47.72 50.95
CA MET A 14 -42.04 -46.47 51.25
C MET A 14 -41.08 -45.31 51.47
N TYR A 15 -39.98 -45.54 52.20
CA TYR A 15 -38.97 -44.51 52.42
C TYR A 15 -38.32 -44.09 51.10
N TRP A 16 -37.81 -45.04 50.29
CA TRP A 16 -37.11 -44.72 49.05
C TRP A 16 -38.03 -44.14 47.96
N LYS A 17 -39.33 -44.48 47.97
CA LYS A 17 -40.34 -43.78 47.16
C LYS A 17 -40.56 -42.33 47.61
N GLY A 18 -40.61 -42.09 48.92
CA GLY A 18 -40.75 -40.73 49.47
C GLY A 18 -39.47 -39.89 49.35
N PHE A 19 -38.30 -40.54 49.39
CA PHE A 19 -37.00 -39.90 49.16
C PHE A 19 -36.87 -39.36 47.75
N ASP A 20 -37.51 -40.04 46.77
CA ASP A 20 -37.57 -39.67 45.36
C ASP A 20 -36.16 -39.37 44.79
N LEU A 21 -35.39 -40.44 44.60
CA LEU A 21 -33.98 -40.36 44.21
C LEU A 21 -33.79 -39.59 42.89
N ASP A 22 -34.71 -39.71 41.94
CA ASP A 22 -34.59 -39.05 40.64
C ASP A 22 -34.78 -37.53 40.78
N SER A 23 -35.76 -37.09 41.57
CA SER A 23 -35.92 -35.67 41.91
C SER A 23 -34.72 -35.13 42.71
N LYS A 24 -34.20 -35.92 43.66
CA LYS A 24 -32.98 -35.56 44.43
C LYS A 24 -31.75 -35.44 43.54
N ARG A 25 -31.58 -36.29 42.52
CA ARG A 25 -30.48 -36.20 41.54
C ARG A 25 -30.54 -34.88 40.78
N VAL A 26 -31.71 -34.51 40.24
CA VAL A 26 -31.88 -33.23 39.54
C VAL A 26 -31.57 -32.04 40.46
N MET A 27 -32.03 -32.08 41.72
CA MET A 27 -31.72 -31.04 42.71
C MET A 27 -30.21 -30.97 43.00
N LEU A 28 -29.53 -32.11 43.16
CA LEU A 28 -28.09 -32.16 43.41
C LEU A 28 -27.28 -31.70 42.20
N ASP A 29 -27.70 -32.01 40.98
CA ASP A 29 -27.07 -31.51 39.76
C ASP A 29 -27.19 -29.98 39.66
N ALA A 30 -28.37 -29.43 39.97
CA ALA A 30 -28.57 -27.98 40.01
C ALA A 30 -27.73 -27.31 41.10
N GLN A 31 -27.64 -27.92 42.29
CA GLN A 31 -26.79 -27.43 43.38
C GLN A 31 -25.31 -27.51 43.02
N GLY A 32 -24.86 -28.60 42.39
CA GLY A 32 -23.50 -28.79 41.91
C GLY A 32 -23.11 -27.76 40.86
N GLY A 33 -24.01 -27.49 39.89
CA GLY A 33 -23.85 -26.43 38.91
C GLY A 33 -23.67 -25.05 39.57
N SER A 34 -24.56 -24.69 40.51
CA SER A 34 -24.45 -23.41 41.22
C SER A 34 -23.17 -23.29 42.06
N MET A 35 -22.72 -24.39 42.70
CA MET A 35 -21.45 -24.41 43.42
C MET A 35 -20.25 -24.20 42.49
N GLN A 36 -20.29 -24.78 41.28
CA GLN A 36 -19.25 -24.59 40.27
C GLN A 36 -19.22 -23.16 39.75
N GLU A 37 -20.37 -22.57 39.44
CA GLU A 37 -20.46 -21.16 39.04
C GLU A 37 -19.94 -20.21 40.13
N GLN A 38 -20.32 -20.45 41.40
CA GLN A 38 -19.83 -19.67 42.54
C GLN A 38 -18.32 -19.83 42.76
N LYS A 39 -17.74 -21.00 42.46
CA LYS A 39 -16.29 -21.24 42.48
C LYS A 39 -15.58 -20.43 41.40
N GLU A 40 -16.09 -20.44 40.16
CA GLU A 40 -15.53 -19.66 39.05
C GLU A 40 -15.65 -18.15 39.28
N ALA A 41 -16.79 -17.69 39.80
CA ALA A 41 -17.01 -16.29 40.17
C ALA A 41 -16.00 -15.82 41.21
N SER A 42 -15.75 -16.64 42.26
CA SER A 42 -14.75 -16.34 43.29
C SER A 42 -13.31 -16.30 42.75
N LEU A 43 -12.97 -17.11 41.74
CA LEU A 43 -11.66 -17.02 41.09
C LEU A 43 -11.50 -15.69 40.33
N LYS A 44 -12.55 -15.24 39.64
CA LYS A 44 -12.56 -13.96 38.92
C LYS A 44 -12.48 -12.77 39.88
N SER A 45 -13.29 -12.76 40.95
CA SER A 45 -13.27 -11.69 41.95
C SER A 45 -11.94 -11.64 42.71
N ARG A 46 -11.34 -12.79 43.05
CA ARG A 46 -9.98 -12.84 43.63
C ARG A 46 -8.91 -12.25 42.73
N LYS A 47 -8.96 -12.51 41.42
CA LYS A 47 -8.05 -11.89 40.44
C LYS A 47 -8.25 -10.37 40.37
N ALA A 48 -9.50 -9.91 40.34
CA ALA A 48 -9.83 -8.49 40.33
C ALA A 48 -9.33 -7.78 41.60
N LEU A 49 -9.49 -8.42 42.77
CA LEU A 49 -9.00 -7.92 44.05
C LEU A 49 -7.47 -7.84 44.09
N ALA A 50 -6.77 -8.85 43.55
CA ALA A 50 -5.31 -8.84 43.45
C ALA A 50 -4.81 -7.68 42.58
N GLU A 51 -5.47 -7.40 41.44
CA GLU A 51 -5.17 -6.25 40.59
C GLU A 51 -5.49 -4.91 41.29
N HIS A 52 -6.62 -4.81 42.01
CA HIS A 52 -6.96 -3.62 42.79
C HIS A 52 -5.90 -3.34 43.88
N THR A 53 -5.43 -4.38 44.56
CA THR A 53 -4.34 -4.29 45.55
C THR A 53 -2.99 -3.94 44.91
N LYS A 54 -2.71 -4.42 43.69
CA LYS A 54 -1.49 -4.07 42.93
C LYS A 54 -1.53 -2.60 42.49
N ARG A 55 -2.69 -2.11 42.03
CA ARG A 55 -2.90 -0.69 41.66
C ARG A 55 -2.74 0.22 42.87
N PHE A 56 -3.34 -0.13 44.00
CA PHE A 56 -3.18 0.59 45.26
C PHE A 56 -1.70 0.70 45.68
N ARG A 57 -0.94 -0.40 45.59
CA ARG A 57 0.51 -0.41 45.90
C ARG A 57 1.34 0.48 44.97
N LYS A 58 0.91 0.68 43.72
CA LYS A 58 1.62 1.49 42.71
C LYS A 58 1.39 3.00 42.86
N LEU A 59 0.43 3.42 43.67
CA LEU A 59 0.19 4.85 43.92
C LEU A 59 1.39 5.46 44.65
N ALA A 60 1.95 6.53 44.10
CA ALA A 60 3.17 7.16 44.60
C ALA A 60 2.89 8.16 45.74
N SER A 61 1.69 8.73 45.79
CA SER A 61 1.33 9.83 46.70
C SER A 61 0.45 9.33 47.86
N GLU A 62 0.83 9.66 49.11
CA GLU A 62 0.06 9.34 50.31
C GLU A 62 -1.41 9.85 50.29
N PRO A 63 -1.74 11.08 49.81
CA PRO A 63 -3.13 11.50 49.68
C PRO A 63 -3.94 10.66 48.68
N GLU A 64 -3.33 10.16 47.60
CA GLU A 64 -4.00 9.29 46.62
C GLU A 64 -4.24 7.88 47.17
N LYS A 65 -3.30 7.36 47.96
CA LYS A 65 -3.49 6.12 48.73
C LYS A 65 -4.63 6.28 49.73
N ALA A 66 -4.66 7.38 50.49
CA ALA A 66 -5.74 7.64 51.44
C ALA A 66 -7.12 7.72 50.76
N ALA A 67 -7.20 8.31 49.56
CA ALA A 67 -8.43 8.41 48.79
C ALA A 67 -8.93 7.05 48.23
N SER A 68 -8.03 6.13 47.89
CA SER A 68 -8.35 4.83 47.29
C SER A 68 -8.54 3.69 48.30
N LEU A 69 -8.03 3.85 49.53
CA LEU A 69 -8.13 2.86 50.61
C LEU A 69 -9.56 2.43 50.95
N PRO A 70 -10.56 3.34 51.08
CA PRO A 70 -11.94 2.95 51.38
C PRO A 70 -12.55 2.04 50.31
N GLY A 71 -12.25 2.30 49.03
CA GLY A 71 -12.69 1.46 47.91
C GLY A 71 -12.06 0.06 47.95
N LEU A 72 -10.76 -0.02 48.28
CA LEU A 72 -10.06 -1.29 48.44
C LEU A 72 -10.62 -2.12 49.60
N LEU A 73 -10.84 -1.49 50.77
CA LEU A 73 -11.42 -2.17 51.93
C LEU A 73 -12.83 -2.68 51.64
N LYS A 74 -13.64 -1.89 50.94
CA LYS A 74 -14.97 -2.32 50.51
C LYS A 74 -14.91 -3.53 49.58
N ALA A 75 -13.98 -3.56 48.62
CA ALA A 75 -13.79 -4.70 47.74
C ALA A 75 -13.34 -5.97 48.49
N TYR A 76 -12.46 -5.84 49.49
CA TYR A 76 -12.10 -6.97 50.38
C TYR A 76 -13.28 -7.45 51.21
N GLN A 77 -14.10 -6.53 51.75
CA GLN A 77 -15.29 -6.88 52.52
C GLN A 77 -16.32 -7.63 51.65
N GLU A 78 -16.58 -7.15 50.44
CA GLU A 78 -17.49 -7.80 49.49
C GLU A 78 -17.03 -9.23 49.12
N GLU A 79 -15.72 -9.45 48.96
CA GLU A 79 -15.17 -10.79 48.70
C GLU A 79 -15.34 -11.71 49.91
N ILE A 80 -15.08 -11.22 51.13
CA ILE A 80 -15.26 -11.99 52.37
C ILE A 80 -16.74 -12.37 52.55
N ASP A 81 -17.66 -11.44 52.32
CA ASP A 81 -19.10 -11.69 52.41
C ASP A 81 -19.55 -12.72 51.38
N THR A 82 -19.02 -12.64 50.15
CA THR A 82 -19.31 -13.58 49.07
C THR A 82 -18.78 -14.98 49.38
N LEU A 83 -17.54 -15.08 49.89
CA LEU A 83 -16.94 -16.34 50.31
C LEU A 83 -17.74 -16.99 51.45
N THR A 84 -18.20 -16.18 52.41
CA THR A 84 -19.03 -16.64 53.54
C THR A 84 -20.38 -17.18 53.04
N LYS A 85 -21.02 -16.50 52.08
CA LYS A 85 -22.27 -16.97 51.45
C LYS A 85 -22.06 -18.29 50.72
N ARG A 86 -20.98 -18.43 49.95
CA ARG A 86 -20.64 -19.67 49.24
C ARG A 86 -20.45 -20.84 50.21
N ALA A 87 -19.69 -20.64 51.29
CA ALA A 87 -19.46 -21.66 52.31
C ALA A 87 -20.77 -22.11 52.96
N LYS A 88 -21.63 -21.15 53.35
CA LYS A 88 -22.95 -21.47 53.91
C LYS A 88 -23.84 -22.24 52.93
N PHE A 89 -23.79 -21.91 51.65
CA PHE A 89 -24.54 -22.62 50.61
C PHE A 89 -24.07 -24.06 50.45
N SER A 90 -22.75 -24.29 50.34
CA SER A 90 -22.19 -25.64 50.23
C SER A 90 -22.46 -26.48 51.47
N ASP A 91 -22.33 -25.89 52.66
CA ASP A 91 -22.59 -26.59 53.92
C ASP A 91 -24.07 -26.97 54.03
N ASN A 92 -24.98 -26.06 53.66
CA ASN A 92 -26.42 -26.34 53.70
C ASN A 92 -26.82 -27.44 52.70
N ALA A 93 -26.28 -27.40 51.48
CA ALA A 93 -26.51 -28.45 50.48
C ALA A 93 -26.01 -29.81 50.98
N PHE A 94 -24.81 -29.86 51.54
CA PHE A 94 -24.24 -31.08 52.12
C PHE A 94 -25.08 -31.61 53.28
N PHE A 95 -25.41 -30.78 54.28
CA PHE A 95 -26.17 -31.22 55.45
C PHE A 95 -27.58 -31.67 55.09
N THR A 96 -28.21 -31.05 54.10
CA THR A 96 -29.54 -31.44 53.62
C THR A 96 -29.52 -32.86 53.05
N LEU A 97 -28.52 -33.19 52.23
CA LEU A 97 -28.36 -34.53 51.69
C LEU A 97 -27.91 -35.53 52.76
N TYR A 98 -26.92 -35.17 53.57
CA TYR A 98 -26.39 -36.02 54.63
C TYR A 98 -27.49 -36.44 55.61
N LYS A 99 -28.31 -35.49 56.08
CA LYS A 99 -29.41 -35.80 56.99
C LYS A 99 -30.42 -36.76 56.35
N ALA A 100 -30.78 -36.52 55.09
CA ALA A 100 -31.72 -37.37 54.38
C ALA A 100 -31.15 -38.78 54.14
N LEU A 101 -29.87 -38.93 53.81
CA LEU A 101 -29.25 -40.26 53.65
C LEU A 101 -29.00 -40.96 54.98
N TYR A 102 -28.70 -40.21 56.05
CA TYR A 102 -28.49 -40.78 57.39
C TYR A 102 -29.79 -41.34 57.98
N GLU A 103 -30.93 -40.72 57.67
CA GLU A 103 -32.26 -41.21 58.07
C GLU A 103 -32.76 -42.35 57.17
N ALA A 104 -32.06 -42.69 56.09
CA ALA A 104 -32.48 -43.71 55.14
C ALA A 104 -32.28 -45.13 55.70
N PRO A 105 -33.30 -46.00 55.63
CA PRO A 105 -33.14 -47.40 55.98
C PRO A 105 -32.30 -48.11 54.93
N ASP A 106 -31.39 -48.96 55.39
CA ASP A 106 -30.50 -49.75 54.53
C ASP A 106 -31.32 -50.62 53.54
N PRO A 107 -31.13 -50.45 52.22
CA PRO A 107 -31.87 -51.22 51.24
C PRO A 107 -31.38 -52.66 51.09
N VAL A 108 -30.14 -52.99 51.49
CA VAL A 108 -29.52 -54.30 51.21
C VAL A 108 -30.30 -55.46 51.84
N PRO A 109 -30.65 -55.44 53.14
CA PRO A 109 -31.39 -56.55 53.75
C PRO A 109 -32.79 -56.75 53.16
N ALA A 110 -33.41 -55.68 52.65
CA ALA A 110 -34.71 -55.76 51.99
C ALA A 110 -34.59 -56.38 50.59
N LEU A 111 -33.58 -55.99 49.82
CA LEU A 111 -33.30 -56.54 48.50
C LEU A 111 -32.92 -58.03 48.57
N GLU A 112 -32.09 -58.42 49.53
CA GLU A 112 -31.74 -59.82 49.79
C GLU A 112 -32.98 -60.65 50.15
N ALA A 113 -33.84 -60.14 51.04
CA ALA A 113 -35.08 -60.81 51.39
C ALA A 113 -36.08 -60.92 50.22
N ALA A 114 -36.05 -59.98 49.28
CA ALA A 114 -36.83 -60.08 48.03
C ALA A 114 -36.23 -61.11 47.05
N LEU A 115 -34.90 -61.16 46.93
CA LEU A 115 -34.17 -62.12 46.12
C LEU A 115 -34.39 -63.56 46.60
N GLU A 116 -34.28 -63.80 47.92
CA GLU A 116 -34.55 -65.11 48.51
C GLU A 116 -36.02 -65.53 48.35
N ALA A 117 -36.97 -64.59 48.49
CA ALA A 117 -38.38 -64.88 48.27
C ALA A 117 -38.71 -65.16 46.79
N SER A 118 -37.98 -64.53 45.85
CA SER A 118 -38.06 -64.82 44.41
C SER A 118 -37.49 -66.19 44.09
N ALA A 119 -36.35 -66.56 44.69
CA ALA A 119 -35.72 -67.86 44.51
C ALA A 119 -36.58 -69.03 44.99
N VAL A 120 -37.43 -68.83 46.01
CA VAL A 120 -38.35 -69.86 46.54
C VAL A 120 -39.62 -70.03 45.68
N VAL A 121 -39.94 -69.09 44.79
CA VAL A 121 -41.11 -69.16 43.88
C VAL A 121 -40.77 -69.87 42.55
N ALA A 122 -39.48 -70.04 42.23
CA ALA A 122 -39.02 -70.91 41.15
C ALA A 122 -39.14 -72.40 41.54
N LYS A 123 -40.32 -72.98 41.31
CA LYS A 123 -40.69 -74.37 41.67
C LYS A 123 -39.87 -75.46 40.95
N PRO A 124 -39.84 -76.70 41.49
CA PRO A 124 -39.59 -77.91 40.72
C PRO A 124 -40.88 -78.32 39.99
N GLY A 125 -40.94 -78.10 38.68
CA GLY A 125 -42.05 -78.54 37.84
C GLY A 125 -42.10 -77.75 36.55
N GLY A 126 -41.43 -78.24 35.51
CA GLY A 126 -41.43 -77.55 34.22
C GLY A 126 -40.46 -78.14 33.20
N ASP A 127 -40.49 -79.45 32.95
CA ASP A 127 -39.72 -80.04 31.83
C ASP A 127 -40.12 -79.44 30.47
N ALA A 128 -41.38 -78.99 30.31
CA ALA A 128 -41.85 -78.29 29.11
C ALA A 128 -41.32 -76.86 28.99
N ASP A 129 -41.17 -76.15 30.11
CA ASP A 129 -40.61 -74.79 30.14
C ASP A 129 -39.09 -74.82 29.95
N ILE A 130 -38.41 -75.86 30.45
CA ILE A 130 -36.98 -76.09 30.21
C ILE A 130 -36.74 -76.35 28.72
N GLU A 131 -37.58 -77.13 28.04
CA GLU A 131 -37.46 -77.38 26.59
C GLU A 131 -37.76 -76.11 25.78
N SER A 132 -38.77 -75.34 26.19
CA SER A 132 -39.12 -74.03 25.60
C SER A 132 -37.97 -73.02 25.74
N LEU A 133 -37.42 -72.88 26.96
CA LEU A 133 -36.30 -72.00 27.25
C LEU A 133 -35.03 -72.45 26.54
N ARG A 134 -34.81 -73.77 26.36
CA ARG A 134 -33.71 -74.28 25.53
C ARG A 134 -33.85 -73.89 24.07
N LYS A 135 -35.05 -74.00 23.49
CA LYS A 135 -35.33 -73.50 22.13
C LYS A 135 -35.19 -71.99 22.03
N GLU A 136 -35.58 -71.25 23.05
CA GLU A 136 -35.42 -69.79 23.09
C GLU A 136 -33.94 -69.41 23.19
N ILE A 137 -33.15 -70.12 23.99
CA ILE A 137 -31.69 -69.95 24.06
C ILE A 137 -31.03 -70.29 22.72
N GLU A 138 -31.43 -71.37 22.04
CA GLU A 138 -30.90 -71.73 20.72
C GLU A 138 -31.28 -70.68 19.65
N ALA A 139 -32.50 -70.13 19.72
CA ALA A 139 -32.91 -69.01 18.89
C ALA A 139 -32.08 -67.74 19.18
N TYR A 140 -31.84 -67.41 20.46
CA TYR A 140 -30.98 -66.29 20.85
C TYR A 140 -29.53 -66.50 20.44
N GLU A 141 -28.99 -67.73 20.45
CA GLU A 141 -27.63 -68.03 19.98
C GLU A 141 -27.48 -67.78 18.47
N VAL A 142 -28.49 -68.16 17.67
CA VAL A 142 -28.52 -67.87 16.23
C VAL A 142 -28.63 -66.37 15.97
N GLU A 143 -29.48 -65.66 16.71
CA GLU A 143 -29.57 -64.20 16.63
C GLU A 143 -28.25 -63.53 17.05
N PHE A 144 -27.57 -64.03 18.09
CA PHE A 144 -26.25 -63.54 18.51
C PHE A 144 -25.19 -63.77 17.44
N ALA A 145 -25.22 -64.91 16.76
CA ALA A 145 -24.31 -65.20 15.64
C ALA A 145 -24.56 -64.26 14.46
N MET A 146 -25.81 -63.94 14.18
CA MET A 146 -26.20 -62.99 13.13
C MET A 146 -25.81 -61.56 13.50
N LEU A 147 -26.04 -61.13 14.74
CA LEU A 147 -25.59 -59.85 15.29
C LEU A 147 -24.06 -59.72 15.22
N LYS A 148 -23.32 -60.78 15.57
CA LYS A 148 -21.85 -60.79 15.48
C LYS A 148 -21.34 -60.68 14.03
N ASN A 149 -22.06 -61.27 13.07
CA ASN A 149 -21.76 -61.09 11.65
C ASN A 149 -22.05 -59.65 11.21
N GLN A 150 -23.16 -59.07 11.67
CA GLN A 150 -23.48 -57.65 11.45
C GLN A 150 -22.41 -56.73 12.05
N ASP A 151 -21.90 -56.99 13.25
CA ASP A 151 -20.79 -56.24 13.86
C ASP A 151 -19.52 -56.27 13.01
N ILE A 152 -19.22 -57.41 12.37
CA ILE A 152 -18.09 -57.53 11.43
C ILE A 152 -18.35 -56.68 10.19
N THR A 153 -19.57 -56.69 9.65
CA THR A 153 -19.92 -55.83 8.51
C THR A 153 -19.89 -54.36 8.85
N ILE A 154 -20.34 -53.98 10.05
CA ILE A 154 -20.31 -52.60 10.55
C ILE A 154 -18.86 -52.15 10.66
N ARG A 155 -17.97 -52.92 11.30
CA ARG A 155 -16.53 -52.58 11.36
C ARG A 155 -15.89 -52.43 9.99
N ASN A 156 -16.23 -53.29 9.03
CA ASN A 156 -15.70 -53.20 7.67
C ASN A 156 -16.20 -51.93 6.96
N LEU A 157 -17.47 -51.55 7.17
CA LEU A 157 -18.03 -50.31 6.63
C LEU A 157 -17.45 -49.08 7.31
N GLU A 158 -17.26 -49.10 8.63
CA GLU A 158 -16.60 -48.04 9.40
C GLU A 158 -15.15 -47.87 8.94
N ALA A 159 -14.39 -48.94 8.77
CA ALA A 159 -13.03 -48.90 8.24
C ALA A 159 -12.98 -48.34 6.82
N LYS A 160 -13.99 -48.66 5.98
CA LYS A 160 -14.09 -48.13 4.62
C LYS A 160 -14.45 -46.65 4.61
N ILE A 161 -15.34 -46.21 5.49
CA ILE A 161 -15.66 -44.79 5.69
C ILE A 161 -14.43 -44.04 6.17
N ALA A 162 -13.70 -44.58 7.15
CA ALA A 162 -12.46 -43.99 7.65
C ALA A 162 -11.38 -43.87 6.55
N GLY A 163 -11.24 -44.90 5.70
CA GLY A 163 -10.35 -44.84 4.55
C GLY A 163 -10.78 -43.77 3.52
N PHE A 164 -12.09 -43.65 3.25
CA PHE A 164 -12.59 -42.59 2.36
C PHE A 164 -12.37 -41.20 2.95
N THR A 165 -12.59 -41.01 4.25
CA THR A 165 -12.32 -39.72 4.91
C THR A 165 -10.84 -39.37 4.84
N GLU A 166 -9.93 -40.31 5.09
CA GLU A 166 -8.48 -40.08 5.00
C GLU A 166 -8.05 -39.72 3.57
N THR A 167 -8.57 -40.43 2.55
CA THR A 167 -8.28 -40.09 1.15
C THR A 167 -8.81 -38.71 0.75
N LEU A 168 -10.02 -38.34 1.19
CA LEU A 168 -10.59 -37.02 0.91
C LEU A 168 -9.82 -35.92 1.63
N GLU A 169 -9.43 -36.14 2.88
CA GLU A 169 -8.60 -35.21 3.65
C GLU A 169 -7.25 -35.00 2.96
N SER A 170 -6.58 -36.07 2.53
CA SER A 170 -5.32 -35.99 1.79
C SER A 170 -5.47 -35.25 0.45
N MET A 171 -6.54 -35.50 -0.31
CA MET A 171 -6.80 -34.78 -1.56
C MET A 171 -7.08 -33.29 -1.34
N VAL A 172 -7.81 -32.95 -0.28
CA VAL A 172 -8.07 -31.55 0.09
C VAL A 172 -6.78 -30.87 0.52
N GLU A 173 -5.96 -31.52 1.33
CA GLU A 173 -4.67 -31.01 1.76
C GLU A 173 -3.74 -30.76 0.56
N GLU A 174 -3.67 -31.70 -0.38
CA GLU A 174 -2.88 -31.56 -1.60
C GLU A 174 -3.37 -30.38 -2.46
N GLN A 175 -4.68 -30.24 -2.70
CA GLN A 175 -5.24 -29.11 -3.44
C GLN A 175 -5.04 -27.76 -2.75
N VAL A 176 -5.15 -27.72 -1.42
CA VAL A 176 -4.89 -26.50 -0.65
C VAL A 176 -3.41 -26.12 -0.77
N ASN A 177 -2.51 -27.10 -0.66
CA ASN A 177 -1.07 -26.86 -0.74
C ASN A 177 -0.65 -26.40 -2.15
N GLU A 178 -1.22 -26.98 -3.21
CA GLU A 178 -1.00 -26.53 -4.59
C GLU A 178 -1.49 -25.09 -4.79
N ARG A 179 -2.72 -24.77 -4.34
CA ARG A 179 -3.23 -23.39 -4.41
C ARG A 179 -2.43 -22.40 -3.57
N CYS A 180 -1.93 -22.80 -2.41
CA CYS A 180 -1.05 -21.97 -1.60
C CYS A 180 0.25 -21.66 -2.36
N ARG A 181 0.88 -22.66 -2.97
CA ARG A 181 2.07 -22.47 -3.82
C ARG A 181 1.79 -21.55 -5.00
N ASP A 182 0.66 -21.70 -5.68
CA ASP A 182 0.29 -20.81 -6.79
C ASP A 182 0.09 -19.36 -6.34
N VAL A 183 -0.55 -19.15 -5.19
CA VAL A 183 -0.76 -17.81 -4.62
C VAL A 183 0.57 -17.19 -4.20
N GLU A 184 1.44 -17.96 -3.54
CA GLU A 184 2.79 -17.52 -3.15
C GLU A 184 3.63 -17.15 -4.39
N TYR A 185 3.62 -17.99 -5.42
CA TYR A 185 4.31 -17.72 -6.69
C TYR A 185 3.81 -16.43 -7.35
N ASN A 186 2.49 -16.26 -7.45
CA ASN A 186 1.90 -15.05 -8.02
C ASN A 186 2.16 -13.79 -7.18
N ALA A 187 2.24 -13.92 -5.85
CA ALA A 187 2.58 -12.82 -4.97
C ALA A 187 4.04 -12.37 -5.17
N ASN A 188 4.98 -13.33 -5.20
CA ASN A 188 6.39 -13.05 -5.44
C ASN A 188 6.60 -12.41 -6.82
N LEU A 189 5.94 -12.92 -7.86
CA LEU A 189 6.03 -12.33 -9.21
C LEU A 189 5.54 -10.87 -9.22
N ARG A 190 4.45 -10.56 -8.51
CA ARG A 190 3.98 -9.17 -8.39
C ARG A 190 4.92 -8.30 -7.58
N GLU A 191 5.58 -8.84 -6.57
CA GLU A 191 6.59 -8.12 -5.81
C GLU A 191 7.78 -7.76 -6.71
N ASP A 192 8.25 -8.70 -7.53
CA ASP A 192 9.31 -8.47 -8.52
C ASP A 192 8.90 -7.42 -9.58
N GLU A 193 7.68 -7.50 -10.13
CA GLU A 193 7.14 -6.50 -11.06
C GLU A 193 7.08 -5.10 -10.43
N MET A 194 6.60 -5.00 -9.19
CA MET A 194 6.53 -3.75 -8.44
C MET A 194 7.92 -3.20 -8.13
N ALA A 195 8.88 -4.06 -7.78
CA ALA A 195 10.26 -3.68 -7.54
C ALA A 195 10.94 -3.16 -8.82
N ALA A 196 10.71 -3.82 -9.96
CA ALA A 196 11.20 -3.36 -11.26
C ALA A 196 10.60 -2.01 -11.66
N MET A 197 9.29 -1.81 -11.46
CA MET A 197 8.62 -0.54 -11.72
C MET A 197 9.15 0.57 -10.80
N ALA A 198 9.38 0.28 -9.52
CA ALA A 198 9.97 1.21 -8.57
C ALA A 198 11.39 1.60 -8.99
N ALA A 199 12.24 0.63 -9.35
CA ALA A 199 13.60 0.89 -9.83
C ALA A 199 13.61 1.74 -11.11
N HIS A 200 12.71 1.46 -12.06
CA HIS A 200 12.55 2.27 -13.26
C HIS A 200 12.13 3.70 -12.93
N LEU A 201 11.16 3.89 -12.02
CA LEU A 201 10.71 5.21 -11.59
C LEU A 201 11.83 5.98 -10.89
N THR A 202 12.60 5.33 -10.00
CA THR A 202 13.75 5.93 -9.33
C THR A 202 14.80 6.37 -10.35
N LYS A 203 15.11 5.54 -11.35
CA LYS A 203 16.04 5.89 -12.42
C LYS A 203 15.55 7.07 -13.25
N SER A 204 14.26 7.10 -13.61
CA SER A 204 13.65 8.22 -14.34
C SER A 204 13.68 9.52 -13.53
N MET A 205 13.39 9.44 -12.23
CA MET A 205 13.51 10.59 -11.32
C MET A 205 14.95 11.09 -11.20
N GLU A 206 15.93 10.20 -11.19
CA GLU A 206 17.34 10.57 -11.17
C GLU A 206 17.79 11.21 -12.48
N GLN A 207 17.33 10.70 -13.62
CA GLN A 207 17.55 11.33 -14.93
C GLN A 207 16.95 12.74 -14.97
N ALA A 208 15.72 12.92 -14.52
CA ALA A 208 15.08 14.25 -14.45
C ALA A 208 15.85 15.21 -13.52
N ARG A 209 16.44 14.71 -12.43
CA ARG A 209 17.31 15.51 -11.56
C ARG A 209 18.60 15.93 -12.25
N GLN A 210 19.25 15.01 -12.97
CA GLN A 210 20.46 15.28 -13.74
C GLN A 210 20.18 16.31 -14.84
N GLU A 211 19.11 16.16 -15.61
CA GLU A 211 18.71 17.13 -16.64
C GLU A 211 18.47 18.53 -16.05
N ARG A 212 17.84 18.61 -14.88
CA ARG A 212 17.67 19.86 -14.15
C ARG A 212 19.01 20.47 -13.74
N ASP A 213 19.94 19.67 -13.22
CA ASP A 213 21.26 20.16 -12.80
C ASP A 213 22.11 20.62 -13.99
N ASP A 214 22.04 19.92 -15.12
CA ASP A 214 22.66 20.35 -16.38
C ASP A 214 22.06 21.67 -16.90
N ALA A 215 20.73 21.82 -16.83
CA ALA A 215 20.08 23.07 -17.21
C ALA A 215 20.49 24.25 -16.30
N LEU A 216 20.65 24.01 -14.99
CA LEU A 216 21.17 25.02 -14.06
C LEU A 216 22.62 25.39 -14.40
N ALA A 217 23.48 24.42 -14.69
CA ALA A 217 24.85 24.68 -15.11
C ALA A 217 24.92 25.46 -16.43
N GLN A 218 24.02 25.20 -17.38
CA GLN A 218 23.89 25.97 -18.61
C GLN A 218 23.45 27.42 -18.33
N LEU A 219 22.49 27.62 -17.44
CA LEU A 219 22.07 28.96 -17.02
C LEU A 219 23.20 29.76 -16.37
N ASP A 220 24.02 29.12 -15.52
CA ASP A 220 25.19 29.77 -14.91
C ASP A 220 26.24 30.18 -15.94
N ARG A 221 26.50 29.33 -16.96
CA ARG A 221 27.39 29.67 -18.08
C ARG A 221 26.86 30.86 -18.87
N LEU A 222 25.58 30.84 -19.27
CA LEU A 222 24.94 31.95 -19.99
C LEU A 222 24.98 33.24 -19.16
N ARG A 223 24.78 33.14 -17.85
CA ARG A 223 24.87 34.29 -16.94
C ARG A 223 26.28 34.88 -16.91
N SER A 224 27.31 34.04 -16.89
CA SER A 224 28.71 34.48 -16.99
C SER A 224 29.00 35.16 -18.34
N ASP A 225 28.53 34.58 -19.45
CA ASP A 225 28.72 35.14 -20.78
C ASP A 225 28.04 36.51 -20.94
N VAL A 226 26.82 36.66 -20.42
CA VAL A 226 26.11 37.94 -20.37
C VAL A 226 26.89 38.96 -19.55
N LEU A 227 27.47 38.55 -18.41
CA LEU A 227 28.29 39.45 -17.58
C LEU A 227 29.56 39.89 -18.34
N HIS A 228 30.25 38.97 -19.01
CA HIS A 228 31.42 39.30 -19.84
C HIS A 228 31.05 40.19 -21.03
N ALA A 229 29.92 39.95 -21.69
CA ALA A 229 29.43 40.79 -22.77
C ALA A 229 29.09 42.20 -22.27
N LYS A 230 28.45 42.31 -21.10
CA LYS A 230 28.15 43.59 -20.45
C LYS A 230 29.43 44.36 -20.13
N GLN A 231 30.44 43.70 -19.56
CA GLN A 231 31.73 44.31 -19.26
C GLN A 231 32.45 44.79 -20.53
N ARG A 232 32.44 43.99 -21.60
CA ARG A 232 33.01 44.41 -22.90
C ARG A 232 32.28 45.63 -23.48
N ASN A 233 30.95 45.66 -23.40
CA ASN A 233 30.18 46.81 -23.86
C ASN A 233 30.48 48.08 -23.05
N GLU A 234 30.61 47.95 -21.72
CA GLU A 234 31.01 49.07 -20.85
C GLU A 234 32.42 49.58 -21.20
N GLN A 235 33.37 48.69 -21.48
CA GLN A 235 34.70 49.08 -21.97
C GLN A 235 34.64 49.80 -23.31
N LEU A 236 33.85 49.32 -24.27
CA LEU A 236 33.66 49.98 -25.57
C LEU A 236 33.04 51.37 -25.39
N GLN A 237 32.02 51.52 -24.53
CA GLN A 237 31.43 52.81 -24.22
C GLN A 237 32.45 53.78 -23.60
N GLN A 238 33.32 53.30 -22.70
CA GLN A 238 34.39 54.12 -22.13
C GLN A 238 35.42 54.54 -23.19
N VAL A 239 35.80 53.65 -24.11
CA VAL A 239 36.71 53.98 -25.21
C VAL A 239 36.08 55.03 -26.13
N HIS A 240 34.83 54.82 -26.55
CA HIS A 240 34.10 55.81 -27.37
C HIS A 240 33.96 57.16 -26.67
N ALA A 241 33.71 57.19 -25.36
CA ALA A 241 33.68 58.44 -24.59
C ALA A 241 35.04 59.16 -24.61
N LYS A 242 36.16 58.43 -24.47
CA LYS A 242 37.51 58.98 -24.57
C LYS A 242 37.83 59.49 -25.99
N GLU A 243 37.45 58.75 -27.02
CA GLU A 243 37.60 59.17 -28.41
C GLU A 243 36.81 60.45 -28.71
N MET A 244 35.54 60.50 -28.27
CA MET A 244 34.72 61.72 -28.40
C MET A 244 35.36 62.91 -27.68
N ALA A 245 35.88 62.72 -26.46
CA ALA A 245 36.60 63.77 -25.75
C ALA A 245 37.86 64.23 -26.50
N SER A 246 38.60 63.29 -27.11
CA SER A 246 39.76 63.62 -27.95
C SER A 246 39.37 64.41 -29.20
N TRP A 247 38.27 64.05 -29.87
CA TRP A 247 37.75 64.79 -31.02
C TRP A 247 37.30 66.20 -30.66
N VAL A 248 36.67 66.38 -29.50
CA VAL A 248 36.31 67.71 -28.98
C VAL A 248 37.57 68.53 -28.75
N LEU A 249 38.59 67.96 -28.09
CA LEU A 249 39.86 68.65 -27.84
C LEU A 249 40.58 69.06 -29.14
N GLU A 250 40.61 68.18 -30.14
CA GLU A 250 41.21 68.48 -31.44
C GLU A 250 40.39 69.51 -32.22
N SER A 251 39.06 69.46 -32.15
CA SER A 251 38.18 70.50 -32.71
C SER A 251 38.45 71.86 -32.07
N ASP A 252 38.60 71.92 -30.74
CA ASP A 252 38.95 73.13 -30.00
C ASP A 252 40.33 73.66 -30.42
N ARG A 253 41.30 72.76 -30.61
CA ARG A 253 42.65 73.09 -31.11
C ARG A 253 42.60 73.65 -32.53
N LEU A 254 41.86 73.03 -33.44
CA LEU A 254 41.69 73.51 -34.81
C LEU A 254 41.02 74.89 -34.83
N ARG A 255 40.02 75.13 -33.98
CA ARG A 255 39.41 76.45 -33.80
C ARG A 255 40.43 77.48 -33.30
N ALA A 256 41.26 77.13 -32.31
CA ALA A 256 42.32 78.01 -31.82
C ALA A 256 43.35 78.36 -32.90
N LEU A 257 43.81 77.36 -33.68
CA LEU A 257 44.73 77.56 -34.79
C LEU A 257 44.13 78.37 -35.94
N GLN A 258 42.81 78.26 -36.18
CA GLN A 258 42.11 79.09 -37.14
C GLN A 258 42.09 80.56 -36.70
N LEU A 259 41.80 80.82 -35.42
CA LEU A 259 41.87 82.16 -34.84
C LEU A 259 43.29 82.73 -34.90
N GLU A 260 44.31 81.93 -34.58
CA GLU A 260 45.71 82.36 -34.68
C GLU A 260 46.13 82.65 -36.13
N ASN A 261 45.75 81.80 -37.09
CA ASN A 261 45.99 82.08 -38.51
C ASN A 261 45.29 83.35 -38.99
N GLN A 262 44.07 83.63 -38.51
CA GLN A 262 43.40 84.90 -38.80
C GLN A 262 44.19 86.08 -38.24
N LEU A 263 44.64 86.01 -36.99
CA LEU A 263 45.46 87.05 -36.37
C LEU A 263 46.81 87.24 -37.08
N LEU A 264 47.47 86.16 -37.50
CA LEU A 264 48.71 86.23 -38.27
C LEU A 264 48.48 86.82 -39.66
N LYS A 265 47.36 86.48 -40.31
CA LYS A 265 46.98 87.03 -41.61
C LYS A 265 46.68 88.53 -41.51
N ASP A 266 45.99 88.96 -40.46
CA ASP A 266 45.76 90.37 -40.14
C ASP A 266 47.08 91.10 -39.87
N ARG A 267 48.04 90.44 -39.20
CA ARG A 267 49.37 90.99 -38.92
C ARG A 267 50.26 91.08 -40.15
N VAL A 268 50.19 90.14 -41.09
CA VAL A 268 50.92 90.16 -42.37
C VAL A 268 50.33 91.19 -43.35
N GLN A 269 49.04 91.51 -43.24
CA GLN A 269 48.40 92.57 -44.04
C GLN A 269 48.64 93.99 -43.52
N SER A 270 49.29 94.15 -42.36
CA SER A 270 49.69 95.45 -41.82
C SER A 270 51.06 95.87 -42.38
N PRO A 271 51.22 97.03 -43.05
CA PRO A 271 52.50 97.48 -43.55
C PRO A 271 53.26 98.26 -42.48
N GLY A 272 54.34 97.71 -41.95
CA GLY A 272 55.25 98.47 -41.08
C GLY A 272 56.33 97.67 -40.35
N LEU A 273 57.54 97.69 -40.92
CA LEU A 273 58.89 97.66 -40.29
C LEU A 273 59.33 96.46 -39.41
N ASP A 274 60.22 95.61 -39.96
CA ASP A 274 61.67 95.40 -39.66
C ASP A 274 62.24 95.82 -38.26
N PRO A 275 63.46 95.38 -37.85
CA PRO A 275 63.90 94.03 -37.46
C PRO A 275 64.78 94.10 -36.18
N HIS A 276 64.33 93.58 -35.03
CA HIS A 276 65.26 93.22 -33.94
C HIS A 276 64.60 92.31 -32.90
N GLU A 277 65.38 91.33 -32.45
CA GLU A 277 65.04 90.21 -31.55
C GLU A 277 64.15 90.50 -30.34
N PRO A 278 63.19 89.58 -30.08
CA PRO A 278 63.27 88.68 -28.91
C PRO A 278 62.87 87.22 -29.23
N LEU A 279 62.68 86.89 -30.51
CA LEU A 279 62.16 85.61 -30.99
C LEU A 279 63.16 84.45 -30.91
N GLU A 280 64.46 84.71 -30.95
CA GLU A 280 65.48 83.65 -30.75
C GLU A 280 65.51 83.19 -29.29
N SER A 281 65.31 84.08 -28.32
CA SER A 281 65.17 83.74 -26.89
C SER A 281 63.88 82.95 -26.60
N GLN A 282 62.74 83.32 -27.19
CA GLN A 282 61.49 82.54 -27.05
C GLN A 282 61.58 81.16 -27.70
N ARG A 283 62.16 81.06 -28.90
CA ARG A 283 62.39 79.76 -29.55
C ARG A 283 63.41 78.92 -28.78
N ALA A 284 64.47 79.52 -28.25
CA ALA A 284 65.42 78.84 -27.37
C ALA A 284 64.72 78.30 -26.11
N MET A 285 63.87 79.09 -25.45
CA MET A 285 63.08 78.67 -24.28
C MET A 285 62.08 77.55 -24.62
N GLU A 286 61.44 77.58 -25.79
CA GLU A 286 60.56 76.50 -26.26
C GLU A 286 61.34 75.20 -26.54
N TRP A 287 62.54 75.29 -27.10
CA TRP A 287 63.40 74.13 -27.33
C TRP A 287 63.96 73.59 -26.01
N GLU A 288 64.34 74.45 -25.06
CA GLU A 288 64.73 74.04 -23.70
C GLU A 288 63.56 73.35 -22.97
N LEU A 289 62.33 73.85 -23.10
CA LEU A 289 61.15 73.21 -22.50
C LEU A 289 60.86 71.85 -23.15
N LYS A 290 60.96 71.73 -24.47
CA LYS A 290 60.80 70.44 -25.17
C LYS A 290 61.91 69.47 -24.80
N LEU A 291 63.14 69.95 -24.64
CA LEU A 291 64.26 69.13 -24.18
C LEU A 291 64.00 68.62 -22.76
N ALA A 292 63.60 69.51 -21.83
CA ALA A 292 63.23 69.14 -20.47
C ALA A 292 62.04 68.15 -20.42
N GLN A 293 61.05 68.30 -21.30
CA GLN A 293 59.94 67.34 -21.42
C GLN A 293 60.41 65.97 -21.92
N ARG A 294 61.31 65.94 -22.90
CA ARG A 294 61.88 64.68 -23.42
C ARG A 294 62.81 64.03 -22.41
N GLU A 295 63.59 64.80 -21.66
CA GLU A 295 64.41 64.32 -20.54
C GLU A 295 63.53 63.76 -19.42
N ALA A 296 62.42 64.44 -19.07
CA ALA A 296 61.45 63.91 -18.12
C ALA A 296 60.82 62.60 -18.61
N GLN A 297 60.49 62.49 -19.89
CA GLN A 297 59.97 61.26 -20.48
C GLN A 297 61.01 60.13 -20.47
N ILE A 298 62.28 60.44 -20.75
CA ILE A 298 63.38 59.47 -20.67
C ILE A 298 63.57 59.00 -19.23
N THR A 299 63.55 59.90 -18.24
CA THR A 299 63.66 59.49 -16.82
C THR A 299 62.46 58.67 -16.35
N GLN A 300 61.26 58.94 -16.87
CA GLN A 300 60.08 58.13 -16.60
C GLN A 300 60.21 56.72 -17.20
N LEU A 301 60.55 56.61 -18.48
CA LEU A 301 60.77 55.33 -19.14
C LEU A 301 61.93 54.54 -18.50
N THR A 302 62.96 55.23 -18.00
CA THR A 302 64.06 54.60 -17.27
C THR A 302 63.59 54.03 -15.93
N ARG A 303 62.72 54.73 -15.20
CA ARG A 303 62.10 54.18 -13.97
C ARG A 303 61.20 53.00 -14.30
N ASP A 304 60.38 53.10 -15.33
CA ASP A 304 59.48 52.00 -15.73
C ASP A 304 60.30 50.76 -16.11
N LEU A 305 61.39 50.94 -16.86
CA LEU A 305 62.35 49.86 -17.18
C LEU A 305 62.96 49.26 -15.91
N GLN A 306 63.46 50.08 -14.97
CA GLN A 306 64.01 49.60 -13.70
C GLN A 306 62.98 48.85 -12.85
N THR A 307 61.71 49.28 -12.86
CA THR A 307 60.64 48.56 -12.15
C THR A 307 60.27 47.23 -12.81
N ALA A 308 60.33 47.16 -14.14
CA ALA A 308 60.15 45.92 -14.88
C ALA A 308 61.34 44.96 -14.66
N GLU A 309 62.57 45.47 -14.70
CA GLU A 309 63.79 44.72 -14.37
C GLU A 309 63.74 44.18 -12.94
N ALA A 310 63.28 44.97 -11.96
CA ALA A 310 63.12 44.53 -10.57
C ALA A 310 62.05 43.43 -10.38
N ARG A 311 61.07 43.32 -11.28
CA ARG A 311 60.04 42.24 -11.27
C ARG A 311 60.49 40.97 -11.99
N THR A 312 61.55 41.06 -12.78
CA THR A 312 62.09 39.91 -13.52
C THR A 312 62.63 38.81 -12.58
N PRO A 313 63.46 39.11 -11.56
CA PRO A 313 63.96 38.06 -10.67
C PRO A 313 62.88 37.42 -9.80
N THR A 314 61.79 38.15 -9.47
CA THR A 314 60.67 37.57 -8.72
C THR A 314 59.89 36.57 -9.58
N LEU A 315 59.66 36.89 -10.85
CA LEU A 315 59.00 35.97 -11.78
C LEU A 315 59.89 34.77 -12.12
N GLU A 316 61.20 34.96 -12.21
CA GLU A 316 62.16 33.86 -12.37
C GLU A 316 62.18 32.93 -11.14
N ALA A 317 62.07 33.48 -9.92
CA ALA A 317 61.95 32.71 -8.69
C ALA A 317 60.62 31.93 -8.62
N ASP A 318 59.50 32.55 -8.99
CA ASP A 318 58.19 31.90 -9.04
C ASP A 318 58.17 30.76 -10.07
N LEU A 319 58.80 30.97 -11.24
CA LEU A 319 58.95 29.93 -12.26
C LEU A 319 59.84 28.78 -11.78
N ALA A 320 60.95 29.08 -11.10
CA ALA A 320 61.83 28.07 -10.52
C ALA A 320 61.11 27.25 -9.43
N ALA A 321 60.28 27.88 -8.60
CA ALA A 321 59.46 27.20 -7.60
C ALA A 321 58.41 26.27 -8.26
N ALA A 322 57.71 26.75 -9.29
CA ALA A 322 56.75 25.93 -10.03
C ALA A 322 57.42 24.72 -10.71
N LEU A 323 58.63 24.89 -11.26
CA LEU A 323 59.41 23.78 -11.83
C LEU A 323 59.85 22.78 -10.75
N ALA A 324 60.21 23.25 -9.56
CA ALA A 324 60.54 22.38 -8.43
C ALA A 324 59.31 21.56 -8.00
N ASP A 325 58.13 22.16 -7.91
CA ASP A 325 56.88 21.48 -7.57
C ASP A 325 56.51 20.41 -8.61
N VAL A 326 56.65 20.73 -9.90
CA VAL A 326 56.44 19.75 -10.99
C VAL A 326 57.45 18.60 -10.89
N SER A 327 58.71 18.89 -10.56
CA SER A 327 59.72 17.85 -10.34
C SER A 327 59.40 16.97 -9.13
N ALA A 328 58.89 17.56 -8.04
CA ALA A 328 58.48 16.82 -6.85
C ALA A 328 57.28 15.91 -7.16
N LEU A 329 56.25 16.43 -7.83
CA LEU A 329 55.08 15.64 -8.27
C LEU A 329 55.46 14.51 -9.22
N THR A 330 56.39 14.74 -10.15
CA THR A 330 56.87 13.68 -11.05
C THR A 330 57.67 12.61 -10.31
N THR A 331 58.46 12.97 -9.29
CA THR A 331 59.11 11.97 -8.41
C THR A 331 58.11 11.21 -7.54
N GLU A 332 57.04 11.86 -7.07
CA GLU A 332 55.98 11.22 -6.29
C GLU A 332 55.19 10.23 -7.15
N VAL A 333 54.87 10.59 -8.40
CA VAL A 333 54.28 9.67 -9.39
C VAL A 333 55.22 8.49 -9.66
N ALA A 334 56.52 8.73 -9.84
CA ALA A 334 57.49 7.66 -10.04
C ALA A 334 57.59 6.71 -8.82
N HIS A 335 57.50 7.26 -7.60
CA HIS A 335 57.49 6.49 -6.36
C HIS A 335 56.20 5.68 -6.19
N LEU A 336 55.04 6.24 -6.56
CA LEU A 336 53.77 5.53 -6.58
C LEU A 336 53.76 4.37 -7.59
N LEU A 337 54.43 4.54 -8.73
CA LEU A 337 54.61 3.47 -9.73
C LEU A 337 55.52 2.33 -9.24
N HIS A 338 56.48 2.60 -8.35
CA HIS A 338 57.41 1.59 -7.82
C HIS A 338 56.98 1.00 -6.46
N ARG A 339 55.76 1.30 -5.99
CA ARG A 339 55.25 0.74 -4.74
C ARG A 339 55.13 -0.80 -4.87
N PRO A 340 55.55 -1.59 -3.87
CA PRO A 340 55.62 -3.07 -3.94
C PRO A 340 54.27 -3.77 -4.17
N THR A 341 53.17 -3.03 -4.17
CA THR A 341 51.84 -3.51 -4.55
C THR A 341 51.66 -3.76 -6.05
N ILE A 342 52.39 -3.04 -6.91
CA ILE A 342 52.34 -3.26 -8.37
C ILE A 342 53.25 -4.42 -8.77
N ALA A 343 54.45 -4.50 -8.19
CA ALA A 343 55.34 -5.66 -8.36
C ALA A 343 54.69 -6.96 -7.84
N ALA A 344 53.96 -6.92 -6.72
CA ALA A 344 53.19 -8.06 -6.23
C ALA A 344 52.01 -8.44 -7.14
N TYR A 345 51.44 -7.48 -7.86
CA TYR A 345 50.38 -7.72 -8.84
C TYR A 345 50.94 -8.34 -10.13
N GLU A 346 52.09 -7.87 -10.60
CA GLU A 346 52.79 -8.44 -11.75
C GLU A 346 53.36 -9.84 -11.47
N ASP A 347 53.88 -10.10 -10.26
CA ASP A 347 54.30 -11.46 -9.83
C ASP A 347 53.10 -12.42 -9.71
N LEU A 348 51.92 -11.93 -9.28
CA LEU A 348 50.68 -12.73 -9.27
C LEU A 348 50.22 -13.05 -10.70
N LEU A 349 50.38 -12.11 -11.63
CA LEU A 349 50.06 -12.27 -13.05
C LEU A 349 51.03 -13.26 -13.74
N ALA A 350 52.30 -13.26 -13.35
CA ALA A 350 53.30 -14.22 -13.80
C ALA A 350 53.11 -15.64 -13.22
N GLN A 351 52.63 -15.76 -11.97
CA GLN A 351 52.26 -17.06 -11.37
C GLN A 351 51.00 -17.66 -11.99
N VAL A 352 50.01 -16.82 -12.36
CA VAL A 352 48.79 -17.27 -13.05
C VAL A 352 49.06 -17.71 -14.48
N THR A 353 50.07 -17.15 -15.15
CA THR A 353 50.40 -17.48 -16.55
C THR A 353 51.40 -18.63 -16.73
N SER A 354 52.13 -19.03 -15.68
CA SER A 354 53.14 -20.10 -15.76
C SER A 354 52.71 -21.45 -15.15
N SER A 355 51.58 -21.51 -14.42
CA SER A 355 51.05 -22.77 -13.87
C SER A 355 50.00 -23.40 -14.80
N ALA A 356 50.46 -23.94 -15.93
CA ALA A 356 49.69 -24.86 -16.76
C ALA A 356 49.57 -26.23 -16.06
N ALA A 357 48.50 -26.41 -15.29
CA ALA A 357 47.91 -27.70 -14.97
C ALA A 357 46.39 -27.54 -14.74
N ALA A 358 45.63 -27.67 -15.85
CA ALA A 358 44.18 -27.91 -15.99
C ALA A 358 43.17 -26.98 -15.28
N PRO A 359 42.33 -26.29 -16.08
CA PRO A 359 40.90 -26.64 -16.11
C PRO A 359 40.25 -26.46 -17.51
N ASP A 360 40.82 -27.02 -18.59
CA ASP A 360 40.24 -26.84 -19.93
C ASP A 360 38.96 -27.67 -20.19
N GLY A 361 38.74 -28.77 -19.47
CA GLY A 361 37.55 -29.61 -19.68
C GLY A 361 36.24 -28.93 -19.27
N MET A 362 36.24 -28.23 -18.13
CA MET A 362 35.02 -27.63 -17.58
C MET A 362 34.69 -26.29 -18.24
N LEU A 363 35.70 -25.57 -18.74
CA LEU A 363 35.50 -24.32 -19.46
C LEU A 363 35.04 -24.57 -20.91
N GLU A 364 35.52 -25.62 -21.59
CA GLU A 364 34.97 -26.03 -22.88
C GLU A 364 33.53 -26.53 -22.76
N THR A 365 33.20 -27.31 -21.72
CA THR A 365 31.80 -27.75 -21.52
C THR A 365 30.87 -26.58 -21.20
N LEU A 366 31.30 -25.63 -20.36
CA LEU A 366 30.49 -24.44 -20.07
C LEU A 366 30.35 -23.54 -21.30
N LYS A 367 31.41 -23.39 -22.10
CA LYS A 367 31.35 -22.63 -23.35
C LYS A 367 30.46 -23.31 -24.38
N ALA A 368 30.44 -24.63 -24.46
CA ALA A 368 29.56 -25.38 -25.34
C ALA A 368 28.09 -25.30 -24.88
N GLU A 369 27.83 -25.36 -23.58
CA GLU A 369 26.50 -25.22 -22.98
C GLU A 369 25.97 -23.78 -23.17
N HIS A 370 26.78 -22.77 -22.86
CA HIS A 370 26.44 -21.37 -23.13
C HIS A 370 26.28 -21.08 -24.62
N ALA A 371 27.04 -21.71 -25.52
CA ALA A 371 26.85 -21.55 -26.96
C ALA A 371 25.53 -22.18 -27.44
N LEU A 372 25.08 -23.27 -26.81
CA LEU A 372 23.82 -23.93 -27.13
C LEU A 372 22.63 -23.14 -26.57
N ASP A 373 22.77 -22.58 -25.37
CA ASP A 373 21.78 -21.66 -24.79
C ASP A 373 21.67 -20.37 -25.59
N VAL A 374 22.79 -19.78 -26.01
CA VAL A 374 22.82 -18.60 -26.88
C VAL A 374 22.16 -18.92 -28.23
N ALA A 375 22.43 -20.07 -28.83
CA ALA A 375 21.76 -20.48 -30.07
C ALA A 375 20.24 -20.70 -29.88
N SER A 376 19.83 -21.20 -28.72
CA SER A 376 18.40 -21.36 -28.38
C SER A 376 17.72 -20.00 -28.18
N LEU A 377 18.40 -19.07 -27.51
CA LEU A 377 17.94 -17.71 -27.27
C LEU A 377 17.89 -16.92 -28.58
N ASP A 378 18.87 -17.08 -29.45
CA ASP A 378 18.86 -16.49 -30.81
C ASP A 378 17.72 -17.07 -31.66
N GLY A 379 17.38 -18.36 -31.49
CA GLY A 379 16.19 -18.95 -32.10
C GLY A 379 14.88 -18.40 -31.55
N VAL A 380 14.80 -18.19 -30.23
CA VAL A 380 13.63 -17.55 -29.59
C VAL A 380 13.54 -16.07 -30.00
N ILE A 381 14.65 -15.35 -30.10
CA ILE A 381 14.70 -13.97 -30.58
C ILE A 381 14.31 -13.92 -32.05
N ALA A 382 14.79 -14.83 -32.90
CA ALA A 382 14.40 -14.90 -34.31
C ALA A 382 12.90 -15.21 -34.47
N THR A 383 12.35 -16.11 -33.66
CA THR A 383 10.90 -16.40 -33.68
C THR A 383 10.07 -15.26 -33.11
N GLN A 384 10.55 -14.55 -32.10
CA GLN A 384 9.89 -13.34 -31.58
C GLN A 384 10.00 -12.17 -32.55
N GLN A 385 11.13 -12.01 -33.25
CA GLN A 385 11.31 -11.03 -34.32
C GLN A 385 10.44 -11.37 -35.53
N ALA A 386 10.27 -12.66 -35.87
CA ALA A 386 9.33 -13.08 -36.90
C ALA A 386 7.88 -12.79 -36.50
N LYS A 387 7.50 -13.05 -35.24
CA LYS A 387 6.18 -12.69 -34.70
C LYS A 387 5.98 -11.18 -34.62
N LEU A 388 7.00 -10.41 -34.28
CA LEU A 388 6.96 -8.95 -34.28
C LEU A 388 6.91 -8.38 -35.70
N ALA A 389 7.57 -9.02 -36.67
CA ALA A 389 7.50 -8.66 -38.07
C ALA A 389 6.13 -9.03 -38.66
N GLU A 390 5.54 -10.15 -38.25
CA GLU A 390 4.17 -10.54 -38.59
C GLU A 390 3.16 -9.59 -37.95
N CYS A 391 3.32 -9.26 -36.66
CA CYS A 391 2.51 -8.24 -35.98
C CYS A 391 2.68 -6.86 -36.63
N ALA A 392 3.90 -6.46 -36.99
CA ALA A 392 4.17 -5.20 -37.67
C ALA A 392 3.63 -5.21 -39.10
N ALA A 393 3.61 -6.34 -39.80
CA ALA A 393 2.95 -6.51 -41.09
C ALA A 393 1.43 -6.47 -40.95
N THR A 394 0.85 -7.04 -39.88
CA THR A 394 -0.58 -6.91 -39.59
C THR A 394 -0.95 -5.50 -39.14
N ILE A 395 -0.07 -4.80 -38.41
CA ILE A 395 -0.26 -3.40 -38.03
C ILE A 395 -0.13 -2.54 -39.28
N ARG A 396 0.83 -2.77 -40.17
CA ARG A 396 0.88 -2.11 -41.49
C ARG A 396 -0.32 -2.43 -42.36
N GLN A 397 -0.85 -3.66 -42.35
CA GLN A 397 -2.08 -3.98 -43.07
C GLN A 397 -3.31 -3.33 -42.42
N LEU A 398 -3.32 -3.13 -41.10
CA LEU A 398 -4.38 -2.43 -40.38
C LEU A 398 -4.23 -0.91 -40.49
N GLU A 399 -3.01 -0.39 -40.64
CA GLU A 399 -2.68 1.02 -40.91
C GLU A 399 -2.94 1.35 -42.38
N ASP A 400 -2.62 0.49 -43.34
CA ASP A 400 -3.01 0.62 -44.75
C ASP A 400 -4.54 0.49 -44.88
N ALA A 401 -5.19 -0.38 -44.09
CA ALA A 401 -6.66 -0.47 -44.02
C ALA A 401 -7.33 0.64 -43.18
N ALA A 402 -6.57 1.42 -42.40
CA ALA A 402 -7.06 2.56 -41.62
C ALA A 402 -6.68 3.92 -42.24
N MET A 403 -5.63 3.98 -43.08
CA MET A 403 -5.26 5.10 -43.94
C MET A 403 -5.96 5.06 -45.30
N GLU A 404 -6.64 3.98 -45.66
CA GLU A 404 -7.82 4.05 -46.54
C GLU A 404 -9.04 4.54 -45.74
N GLU A 405 -8.97 5.78 -45.27
CA GLU A 405 -10.16 6.64 -45.30
C GLU A 405 -10.67 6.64 -46.75
N PRO A 406 -11.97 6.48 -47.01
CA PRO A 406 -12.54 6.63 -48.33
C PRO A 406 -12.51 8.12 -48.69
N SER A 407 -11.35 8.65 -49.06
CA SER A 407 -11.34 9.80 -49.95
C SER A 407 -12.02 9.32 -51.23
N ALA A 408 -13.30 9.67 -51.38
CA ALA A 408 -14.03 9.96 -52.61
C ALA A 408 -13.30 9.79 -53.97
N PRO A 409 -13.12 8.57 -54.53
CA PRO A 409 -13.66 8.38 -55.88
C PRO A 409 -14.19 6.95 -56.14
N LEU A 410 -15.14 6.44 -55.36
CA LEU A 410 -15.88 5.22 -55.77
C LEU A 410 -17.41 5.38 -55.79
N LEU A 411 -17.94 6.48 -55.28
CA LEU A 411 -19.33 6.89 -55.57
C LEU A 411 -19.47 7.57 -56.94
N GLN A 412 -18.38 7.97 -57.58
CA GLN A 412 -18.43 8.55 -58.94
C GLN A 412 -18.54 7.46 -60.02
N ASP A 413 -18.00 6.26 -59.78
CA ASP A 413 -17.89 5.21 -60.81
C ASP A 413 -19.05 4.18 -60.74
N VAL A 414 -19.70 4.06 -59.58
CA VAL A 414 -20.89 3.20 -59.40
C VAL A 414 -22.19 3.89 -59.82
N LEU A 415 -22.24 5.22 -59.81
CA LEU A 415 -23.35 6.00 -60.39
C LEU A 415 -23.22 6.17 -61.92
N ALA A 416 -22.10 5.76 -62.53
CA ALA A 416 -21.82 5.91 -63.96
C ALA A 416 -22.07 4.64 -64.80
N SER A 417 -22.32 3.48 -64.20
CA SER A 417 -22.53 2.22 -64.93
C SER A 417 -23.92 1.63 -64.65
N SER A 418 -24.90 2.13 -65.39
CA SER A 418 -26.14 1.40 -65.61
C SER A 418 -25.85 0.12 -66.41
N SER A 419 -26.55 -0.96 -66.03
CA SER A 419 -26.60 -2.30 -66.64
C SER A 419 -25.57 -3.34 -66.18
N THR A 420 -25.96 -4.20 -65.22
CA THR A 420 -25.97 -5.67 -65.36
C THR A 420 -26.34 -6.35 -64.03
N GLU A 421 -27.31 -7.25 -64.03
CA GLU A 421 -27.83 -7.98 -62.85
C GLU A 421 -26.76 -8.77 -62.05
N GLY A 422 -25.54 -8.94 -62.59
CA GLY A 422 -24.41 -9.61 -61.94
C GLY A 422 -23.60 -8.73 -60.97
N SER A 423 -23.67 -7.40 -61.06
CA SER A 423 -22.96 -6.49 -60.13
C SER A 423 -23.70 -6.38 -58.79
N ASP A 424 -25.03 -6.41 -58.80
CA ASP A 424 -25.86 -6.35 -57.58
C ASP A 424 -25.68 -7.61 -56.72
N LEU A 425 -25.57 -8.79 -57.32
CA LEU A 425 -25.28 -10.03 -56.60
C LEU A 425 -23.88 -10.02 -55.95
N LYS A 426 -22.88 -9.44 -56.63
CA LYS A 426 -21.53 -9.27 -56.07
C LYS A 426 -21.53 -8.27 -54.93
N LEU A 427 -22.20 -7.12 -55.09
CA LEU A 427 -22.34 -6.11 -54.03
C LEU A 427 -23.06 -6.69 -52.81
N VAL A 428 -24.16 -7.41 -52.99
CA VAL A 428 -24.90 -8.07 -51.91
C VAL A 428 -24.04 -9.15 -51.24
N SER A 429 -23.22 -9.90 -51.97
CA SER A 429 -22.30 -10.89 -51.39
C SER A 429 -21.19 -10.26 -50.55
N ILE A 430 -20.66 -9.10 -50.99
CA ILE A 430 -19.64 -8.35 -50.26
C ILE A 430 -20.25 -7.72 -49.01
N LEU A 431 -21.43 -7.10 -49.11
CA LEU A 431 -22.17 -6.57 -47.97
C LEU A 431 -22.56 -7.66 -46.97
N ARG A 432 -22.92 -8.85 -47.46
CA ARG A 432 -23.19 -10.02 -46.61
C ARG A 432 -21.95 -10.44 -45.84
N THR A 433 -20.80 -10.49 -46.52
CA THR A 433 -19.51 -10.85 -45.92
C THR A 433 -19.04 -9.79 -44.92
N GLN A 434 -19.19 -8.50 -45.24
CA GLN A 434 -18.87 -7.39 -44.33
C GLN A 434 -19.79 -7.38 -43.10
N ARG A 435 -21.10 -7.58 -43.30
CA ARG A 435 -22.06 -7.74 -42.20
C ARG A 435 -21.71 -8.95 -41.32
N ASP A 436 -21.34 -10.07 -41.92
CA ASP A 436 -21.00 -11.29 -41.17
C ASP A 436 -19.70 -11.08 -40.37
N ARG A 437 -18.70 -10.40 -40.94
CA ARG A 437 -17.49 -9.97 -40.21
C ARG A 437 -17.79 -9.00 -39.07
N LEU A 438 -18.63 -8.00 -39.28
CA LEU A 438 -19.04 -7.05 -38.22
C LEU A 438 -19.83 -7.77 -37.13
N ARG A 439 -20.69 -8.71 -37.52
CA ARG A 439 -21.45 -9.54 -36.57
C ARG A 439 -20.54 -10.44 -35.75
N ASP A 440 -19.48 -10.99 -36.34
CA ASP A 440 -18.52 -11.82 -35.62
C ASP A 440 -17.61 -10.98 -34.72
N ARG A 441 -17.20 -9.78 -35.13
CA ARG A 441 -16.50 -8.80 -34.26
C ARG A 441 -17.39 -8.35 -33.10
N LEU A 442 -18.68 -8.13 -33.34
CA LEU A 442 -19.64 -7.76 -32.29
C LEU A 442 -19.80 -8.91 -31.29
N LYS A 443 -19.94 -10.15 -31.76
CA LYS A 443 -19.99 -11.34 -30.89
C LYS A 443 -18.71 -11.52 -30.09
N GLU A 444 -17.54 -11.28 -30.68
CA GLU A 444 -16.28 -11.41 -29.96
C GLU A 444 -16.12 -10.32 -28.89
N SER A 445 -16.44 -9.07 -29.24
CA SER A 445 -16.48 -7.97 -28.28
C SER A 445 -17.50 -8.22 -27.16
N ASP A 446 -18.66 -8.81 -27.47
CA ASP A 446 -19.66 -9.21 -26.47
C ASP A 446 -19.10 -10.31 -25.55
N ARG A 447 -18.39 -11.30 -26.08
CA ARG A 447 -17.74 -12.35 -25.27
C ARG A 447 -16.66 -11.79 -24.35
N GLU A 448 -15.84 -10.86 -24.84
CA GLU A 448 -14.83 -10.19 -24.03
C GLU A 448 -15.48 -9.36 -22.93
N LEU A 449 -16.55 -8.63 -23.23
CA LEU A 449 -17.33 -7.88 -22.24
C LEU A 449 -17.94 -8.81 -21.18
N HIS A 450 -18.47 -9.96 -21.58
CA HIS A 450 -18.97 -10.98 -20.64
C HIS A 450 -17.84 -11.54 -19.78
N LYS A 451 -16.68 -11.83 -20.35
CA LYS A 451 -15.52 -12.33 -19.60
C LYS A 451 -15.01 -11.31 -18.59
N GLU A 452 -14.96 -10.03 -18.95
CA GLU A 452 -14.55 -8.95 -18.03
C GLU A 452 -15.60 -8.67 -16.95
N THR A 453 -16.90 -8.73 -17.28
CA THR A 453 -17.96 -8.59 -16.27
C THR A 453 -17.99 -9.78 -15.31
N GLU A 454 -17.72 -11.00 -15.76
CA GLU A 454 -17.57 -12.17 -14.90
C GLU A 454 -16.35 -12.05 -13.97
N LYS A 455 -15.20 -11.60 -14.48
CA LYS A 455 -14.03 -11.30 -13.65
C LYS A 455 -14.34 -10.23 -12.61
N MET A 456 -15.01 -9.14 -13.00
CA MET A 456 -15.41 -8.08 -12.09
C MET A 456 -16.36 -8.58 -11.01
N ARG A 457 -17.33 -9.44 -11.37
CA ARG A 457 -18.23 -10.09 -10.41
C ARG A 457 -17.49 -11.02 -9.46
N HIS A 458 -16.54 -11.79 -9.97
CA HIS A 458 -15.70 -12.69 -9.17
C HIS A 458 -14.85 -11.91 -8.16
N ILE A 459 -14.16 -10.85 -8.59
CA ILE A 459 -13.36 -9.98 -7.72
C ILE A 459 -14.25 -9.31 -6.68
N THR A 460 -15.43 -8.83 -7.07
CA THR A 460 -16.39 -8.20 -6.14
C THR A 460 -16.87 -9.18 -5.07
N ASN A 461 -17.20 -10.41 -5.46
CA ASN A 461 -17.59 -11.45 -4.51
C ASN A 461 -16.43 -11.84 -3.58
N ARG A 462 -15.20 -11.94 -4.11
CA ARG A 462 -14.01 -12.25 -3.32
C ARG A 462 -13.69 -11.12 -2.33
N LEU A 463 -13.85 -9.86 -2.73
CA LEU A 463 -13.74 -8.71 -1.83
C LEU A 463 -14.80 -8.76 -0.72
N ALA A 464 -16.07 -9.03 -1.06
CA ALA A 464 -17.13 -9.16 -0.05
C ALA A 464 -16.88 -10.32 0.93
N GLN A 465 -16.35 -11.44 0.42
CA GLN A 465 -15.95 -12.58 1.24
C GLN A 465 -14.78 -12.21 2.18
N LEU A 466 -13.73 -11.59 1.65
CA LEU A 466 -12.59 -11.12 2.44
C LEU A 466 -13.02 -10.07 3.47
N GLU A 467 -13.96 -9.18 3.15
CA GLU A 467 -14.51 -8.24 4.12
C GLU A 467 -15.28 -8.95 5.25
N ALA A 468 -16.03 -10.01 4.95
CA ALA A 468 -16.72 -10.81 5.96
C ALA A 468 -15.73 -11.60 6.84
N GLU A 469 -14.73 -12.22 6.23
CA GLU A 469 -13.65 -12.95 6.93
C GLU A 469 -12.82 -11.99 7.80
N ASN A 470 -12.51 -10.78 7.31
CA ASN A 470 -11.80 -9.75 8.08
C ASN A 470 -12.62 -9.27 9.28
N VAL A 471 -13.94 -9.13 9.15
CA VAL A 471 -14.82 -8.77 10.28
C VAL A 471 -14.89 -9.92 11.30
N ASP A 472 -14.96 -11.17 10.85
CA ASP A 472 -14.93 -12.36 11.73
C ASP A 472 -13.57 -12.50 12.45
N LEU A 473 -12.46 -12.20 11.76
CA LEU A 473 -11.13 -12.13 12.36
C LEU A 473 -11.05 -11.04 13.42
N VAL A 474 -11.60 -9.84 13.17
CA VAL A 474 -11.67 -8.77 14.19
C VAL A 474 -12.54 -9.20 15.37
N GLN A 475 -13.65 -9.89 15.11
CA GLN A 475 -14.49 -10.48 16.16
C GLN A 475 -13.68 -11.48 16.99
N LYS A 476 -13.04 -12.46 16.36
CA LYS A 476 -12.18 -13.46 17.03
C LYS A 476 -11.02 -12.82 17.76
N LEU A 477 -10.33 -11.83 17.19
CA LEU A 477 -9.26 -11.07 17.83
C LEU A 477 -9.79 -10.29 19.04
N ARG A 478 -11.00 -9.75 19.00
CA ARG A 478 -11.61 -9.07 20.15
C ARG A 478 -12.04 -10.07 21.22
N TYR A 479 -12.59 -11.22 20.85
CA TYR A 479 -12.91 -12.31 21.79
C TYR A 479 -11.64 -12.92 22.41
N LEU A 480 -10.60 -13.17 21.61
CA LEU A 480 -9.30 -13.66 22.05
C LEU A 480 -8.54 -12.60 22.82
N SER A 481 -8.59 -11.33 22.46
CA SER A 481 -8.04 -10.24 23.25
C SER A 481 -8.77 -10.15 24.59
N THR A 482 -10.10 -10.23 24.61
CA THR A 482 -10.88 -10.28 25.86
C THR A 482 -10.57 -11.53 26.69
N ALA A 483 -10.31 -12.68 26.05
CA ALA A 483 -9.92 -13.93 26.71
C ALA A 483 -8.43 -13.96 27.14
N ASN A 484 -7.53 -13.31 26.40
CA ASN A 484 -6.08 -13.25 26.64
C ASN A 484 -5.71 -12.12 27.61
N THR A 485 -6.53 -11.07 27.69
CA THR A 485 -6.48 -10.07 28.77
C THR A 485 -6.70 -10.73 30.14
N ASN A 486 -7.29 -11.94 30.20
CA ASN A 486 -7.40 -12.75 31.43
C ASN A 486 -6.21 -13.68 31.71
N SER A 487 -5.25 -13.82 30.78
CA SER A 487 -4.16 -14.81 30.86
C SER A 487 -2.77 -14.21 31.13
N ASN A 488 -2.47 -12.99 30.66
CA ASN A 488 -1.15 -12.39 30.86
C ASN A 488 -1.21 -10.87 31.16
N SER A 489 -0.90 -10.53 32.41
CA SER A 489 -0.61 -9.17 32.89
C SER A 489 0.91 -9.03 32.97
N ASN A 490 1.57 -8.67 31.87
CA ASN A 490 2.83 -7.93 31.82
C ASN A 490 3.31 -7.74 30.35
N ASN A 491 3.58 -6.47 30.00
CA ASN A 491 4.09 -5.94 28.72
C ASN A 491 3.18 -6.15 27.50
N GLY A 492 2.96 -5.18 26.63
CA GLY A 492 3.51 -3.85 26.43
C GLY A 492 2.82 -3.28 25.19
N ASP A 493 2.81 -1.96 25.12
CA ASP A 493 2.44 -1.11 23.99
C ASP A 493 2.44 -1.80 22.60
N LEU A 494 1.25 -1.92 21.99
CA LEU A 494 1.07 -2.38 20.60
C LEU A 494 -0.03 -1.52 19.97
N GLU A 495 0.24 -0.22 19.92
CA GLU A 495 -0.42 0.73 19.03
C GLU A 495 0.16 0.57 17.62
N GLU A 496 -0.08 -0.55 16.95
CA GLU A 496 0.25 -0.69 15.52
C GLU A 496 -0.62 -1.74 14.82
N ALA A 497 -1.80 -1.31 14.37
CA ALA A 497 -2.52 -1.93 13.25
C ALA A 497 -3.67 -1.01 12.80
N ALA A 498 -3.33 -0.03 11.97
CA ALA A 498 -4.26 0.90 11.32
C ALA A 498 -5.34 0.30 10.37
N PRO A 499 -5.41 -1.01 10.00
CA PRO A 499 -6.58 -1.56 9.30
C PRO A 499 -7.78 -1.82 10.23
N SER A 500 -7.56 -1.93 11.54
CA SER A 500 -8.57 -2.39 12.50
C SER A 500 -9.75 -1.43 12.66
N THR A 501 -9.57 -0.12 12.41
CA THR A 501 -10.61 0.88 12.67
C THR A 501 -11.79 0.82 11.70
N LYS A 502 -11.55 0.53 10.40
CA LYS A 502 -12.63 0.37 9.40
C LYS A 502 -13.48 -0.86 9.70
N TYR A 503 -12.82 -2.00 9.94
CA TYR A 503 -13.50 -3.27 10.21
C TYR A 503 -14.09 -3.34 11.62
N ALA A 504 -13.50 -2.65 12.61
CA ALA A 504 -14.10 -2.48 13.94
C ALA A 504 -15.36 -1.62 13.91
N ARG A 505 -15.40 -0.55 13.11
CA ARG A 505 -16.64 0.23 12.90
C ARG A 505 -17.71 -0.59 12.18
N LEU A 506 -17.35 -1.34 11.14
CA LEU A 506 -18.29 -2.26 10.46
C LEU A 506 -18.82 -3.34 11.40
N TYR A 507 -17.99 -3.83 12.33
CA TYR A 507 -18.40 -4.74 13.40
C TYR A 507 -19.37 -4.07 14.38
N GLU A 508 -19.06 -2.86 14.87
CA GLU A 508 -19.93 -2.12 15.80
C GLU A 508 -21.27 -1.72 15.17
N GLU A 509 -21.26 -1.37 13.89
CA GLU A 509 -22.45 -1.10 13.10
C GLU A 509 -23.32 -2.36 12.96
N LYS A 510 -22.71 -3.51 12.62
CA LYS A 510 -23.43 -4.79 12.51
C LYS A 510 -23.91 -5.34 13.85
N MET A 511 -23.18 -5.10 14.95
CA MET A 511 -23.49 -5.69 16.25
C MET A 511 -24.39 -4.82 17.13
N SER A 512 -24.63 -3.54 16.78
CA SER A 512 -25.53 -2.67 17.55
C SER A 512 -27.02 -2.94 17.21
N PRO A 513 -27.82 -3.44 18.16
CA PRO A 513 -29.24 -3.76 17.91
C PRO A 513 -30.06 -2.53 17.50
N PHE A 514 -29.65 -1.35 17.95
CA PHE A 514 -30.29 -0.07 17.64
C PHE A 514 -30.00 0.42 16.21
N ALA A 515 -28.83 0.11 15.62
CA ALA A 515 -28.56 0.48 14.22
C ALA A 515 -29.37 -0.39 13.26
N GLN A 516 -29.44 -1.71 13.50
CA GLN A 516 -30.30 -2.61 12.75
C GLN A 516 -31.79 -2.21 12.88
N PHE A 517 -32.24 -1.87 14.09
CA PHE A 517 -33.60 -1.39 14.31
C PHE A 517 -33.88 -0.08 13.57
N LYS A 518 -32.97 0.91 13.64
CA LYS A 518 -33.09 2.18 12.92
C LYS A 518 -33.10 1.98 11.41
N GLN A 519 -32.32 1.02 10.90
CA GLN A 519 -32.29 0.67 9.48
C GLN A 519 -33.60 0.03 9.03
N LEU A 520 -34.11 -0.96 9.78
CA LEU A 520 -35.40 -1.60 9.53
C LEU A 520 -36.58 -0.62 9.67
N GLU A 521 -36.54 0.27 10.65
CA GLU A 521 -37.55 1.32 10.82
C GLU A 521 -37.51 2.32 9.65
N SER A 522 -36.31 2.72 9.20
CA SER A 522 -36.17 3.59 8.03
C SER A 522 -36.66 2.93 6.73
N GLN A 523 -36.41 1.62 6.56
CA GLN A 523 -36.91 0.84 5.43
C GLN A 523 -38.43 0.63 5.50
N SER A 524 -38.99 0.40 6.69
CA SER A 524 -40.43 0.32 6.90
C SER A 524 -41.13 1.65 6.64
N ARG A 525 -40.54 2.77 7.09
CA ARG A 525 -41.00 4.12 6.77
C ARG A 525 -40.91 4.39 5.26
N PHE A 526 -39.85 3.96 4.59
CA PHE A 526 -39.71 4.10 3.14
C PHE A 526 -40.70 3.21 2.36
N ALA A 527 -40.96 1.99 2.84
CA ALA A 527 -41.95 1.08 2.25
C ALA A 527 -43.37 1.63 2.34
N LYS A 528 -43.68 2.35 3.43
CA LYS A 528 -44.97 3.04 3.66
C LYS A 528 -45.17 4.30 2.81
N LEU A 529 -44.16 4.81 2.11
CA LEU A 529 -44.29 5.99 1.23
C LEU A 529 -44.99 5.65 -0.10
N ASN A 530 -45.71 6.63 -0.63
CA ASN A 530 -46.37 6.55 -1.94
C ASN A 530 -45.32 6.36 -3.05
N THR A 531 -45.69 5.72 -4.17
CA THR A 531 -44.75 5.43 -5.28
C THR A 531 -44.14 6.70 -5.89
N ILE A 532 -44.92 7.79 -5.92
CA ILE A 532 -44.43 9.11 -6.36
C ILE A 532 -43.42 9.68 -5.36
N ASP A 533 -43.71 9.60 -4.06
CA ASP A 533 -42.79 10.05 -3.01
C ASP A 533 -41.51 9.20 -2.97
N LYS A 534 -41.59 7.91 -3.32
CA LYS A 534 -40.41 7.04 -3.45
C LYS A 534 -39.52 7.49 -4.60
N ILE A 535 -40.09 7.79 -5.76
CA ILE A 535 -39.34 8.29 -6.92
C ILE A 535 -38.72 9.66 -6.58
N LEU A 536 -39.49 10.56 -5.96
CA LEU A 536 -39.05 11.89 -5.57
C LEU A 536 -37.97 11.86 -4.50
N LEU A 537 -38.08 10.99 -3.49
CA LEU A 537 -37.09 10.88 -2.42
C LEU A 537 -35.81 10.19 -2.90
N THR A 538 -35.91 9.30 -3.89
CA THR A 538 -34.75 8.66 -4.53
C THR A 538 -34.03 9.66 -5.46
N SER A 539 -34.77 10.43 -6.26
CA SER A 539 -34.19 11.49 -7.10
C SER A 539 -33.62 12.64 -6.26
N ALA A 540 -34.29 13.04 -5.18
CA ALA A 540 -33.78 14.03 -4.23
C ALA A 540 -32.50 13.54 -3.54
N ARG A 541 -32.44 12.29 -3.09
CA ARG A 541 -31.21 11.72 -2.53
C ARG A 541 -30.08 11.67 -3.55
N MET A 542 -30.36 11.32 -4.79
CA MET A 542 -29.36 11.30 -5.87
C MET A 542 -28.82 12.71 -6.17
N LEU A 543 -29.69 13.72 -6.16
CA LEU A 543 -29.29 15.12 -6.35
C LEU A 543 -28.54 15.69 -5.14
N LEU A 544 -28.85 15.24 -3.91
CA LEU A 544 -28.18 15.72 -2.69
C LEU A 544 -26.94 14.92 -2.30
N SER A 545 -26.75 13.70 -2.82
CA SER A 545 -25.60 12.84 -2.46
C SER A 545 -24.31 13.26 -3.13
N HIS A 546 -24.36 13.75 -4.38
CA HIS A 546 -23.15 14.08 -5.13
C HIS A 546 -22.74 15.56 -4.94
N PRO A 547 -21.45 15.86 -4.68
CA PRO A 547 -21.00 17.24 -4.49
C PRO A 547 -21.24 18.13 -5.71
N VAL A 548 -21.12 17.56 -6.92
CA VAL A 548 -21.33 18.25 -8.20
C VAL A 548 -22.81 18.60 -8.44
N THR A 549 -23.74 17.68 -8.14
CA THR A 549 -25.18 17.93 -8.32
C THR A 549 -25.70 19.00 -7.36
N ARG A 550 -25.14 19.08 -6.15
CA ARG A 550 -25.42 20.18 -5.20
C ARG A 550 -24.98 21.53 -5.74
N LEU A 551 -23.78 21.61 -6.33
CA LEU A 551 -23.29 22.84 -6.97
C LEU A 551 -24.15 23.25 -8.16
N PHE A 552 -24.54 22.29 -9.00
CA PHE A 552 -25.42 22.51 -10.13
C PHE A 552 -26.82 22.98 -9.70
N MET A 553 -27.41 22.38 -8.66
CA MET A 553 -28.69 22.83 -8.09
C MET A 553 -28.61 24.24 -7.51
N LEU A 554 -27.50 24.61 -6.87
CA LEU A 554 -27.28 25.96 -6.37
C LEU A 554 -27.17 26.96 -7.53
N LEU A 555 -26.39 26.65 -8.55
CA LEU A 555 -26.28 27.45 -9.78
C LEU A 555 -27.63 27.59 -10.48
N TYR A 556 -28.41 26.51 -10.58
CA TYR A 556 -29.74 26.51 -11.17
C TYR A 556 -30.73 27.39 -10.38
N LEU A 557 -30.73 27.28 -9.05
CA LEU A 557 -31.56 28.13 -8.20
C LEU A 557 -31.14 29.60 -8.30
N LEU A 558 -29.84 29.89 -8.34
CA LEU A 558 -29.32 31.25 -8.48
C LEU A 558 -29.72 31.82 -9.85
N PHE A 559 -29.55 31.04 -10.92
CA PHE A 559 -30.00 31.42 -12.26
C PHE A 559 -31.50 31.70 -12.30
N LEU A 560 -32.32 30.83 -11.71
CA LEU A 560 -33.77 31.02 -11.65
C LEU A 560 -34.15 32.29 -10.86
N HIS A 561 -33.50 32.54 -9.72
CA HIS A 561 -33.72 33.77 -8.95
C HIS A 561 -33.30 35.02 -9.73
N THR A 562 -32.17 34.97 -10.45
CA THR A 562 -31.75 36.08 -11.31
C THR A 562 -32.72 36.31 -12.46
N LEU A 563 -33.27 35.24 -13.04
CA LEU A 563 -34.25 35.32 -14.13
C LEU A 563 -35.57 35.92 -13.61
N VAL A 564 -36.07 35.45 -12.47
CA VAL A 564 -37.27 35.99 -11.85
C VAL A 564 -37.07 37.46 -11.49
N ALA A 565 -35.94 37.82 -10.88
CA ALA A 565 -35.60 39.21 -10.58
C ALA A 565 -35.54 40.08 -11.84
N LEU A 566 -34.95 39.57 -12.93
CA LEU A 566 -34.90 40.27 -14.22
C LEU A 566 -36.30 40.43 -14.82
N THR A 567 -37.16 39.41 -14.75
CA THR A 567 -38.54 39.50 -15.25
C THR A 567 -39.37 40.49 -14.44
N ILE A 568 -39.20 40.55 -13.11
CA ILE A 568 -39.87 41.53 -12.27
C ILE A 568 -39.32 42.93 -12.55
N TYR A 569 -37.99 43.08 -12.69
CA TYR A 569 -37.36 44.35 -13.05
C TYR A 569 -37.85 44.87 -14.40
N MET A 570 -37.91 44.01 -15.42
CA MET A 570 -38.44 44.35 -16.74
C MET A 570 -39.94 44.67 -16.70
N ALA A 571 -40.74 43.91 -15.93
CA ALA A 571 -42.16 44.21 -15.76
C ALA A 571 -42.39 45.55 -15.05
N MET A 572 -41.61 45.86 -14.00
CA MET A 572 -41.66 47.16 -13.32
C MET A 572 -41.26 48.30 -14.26
N HIS A 573 -40.17 48.15 -15.02
CA HIS A 573 -39.72 49.17 -15.96
C HIS A 573 -40.68 49.34 -17.15
N MET A 574 -41.41 48.30 -17.57
CA MET A 574 -42.44 48.41 -18.60
C MET A 574 -43.75 49.01 -18.06
N CYS A 575 -44.06 48.83 -16.79
CA CYS A 575 -45.18 49.50 -16.12
C CYS A 575 -44.91 51.00 -15.88
N ASP A 576 -43.67 51.39 -15.56
CA ASP A 576 -43.29 52.80 -15.42
C ASP A 576 -43.31 53.58 -16.76
N VAL A 577 -43.24 52.89 -17.90
CA VAL A 577 -43.40 53.51 -19.24
C VAL A 577 -44.88 53.74 -19.61
N SER A 578 -45.84 53.17 -18.87
CA SER A 578 -47.27 53.27 -19.22
C SER A 578 -48.06 54.29 -18.38
N ASN A 579 -47.42 55.03 -17.46
CA ASN A 579 -48.11 55.99 -16.59
C ASN A 579 -47.92 57.47 -16.98
N ASP A 580 -47.27 57.74 -18.13
CA ASP A 580 -47.29 59.05 -18.79
C ASP A 580 -47.93 58.90 -20.19
N SER A 581 -49.26 58.82 -20.22
CA SER A 581 -50.11 59.03 -21.41
C SER A 581 -51.50 59.46 -20.99
#